data_AF-A0A8F4J6X9-F1
#
_entry.id   AF-A0A8F4J6X9-F1
#
_cell.length_a   1.000
_cell.length_b   1.000
_cell.length_c   1.000
_cell.angle_alpha   90.00
_cell.angle_beta   90.00
_cell.angle_gamma   90.00
#
_symmetry.space_group_name_H-M   'P 1'
#
loop_
_entity.id
_entity.type
_entity.pdbx_description
1 polymer ?
#
loop_
_entity_poly.entity_id
_entity_poly.type
_entity_poly.pdbx_seq_one_letter_code
_entity_poly.pdbx_strand_id
1 'polypeptide(L)' 'MTDHEPTDASGVPLVTERITCIDCGGVAHLMSRPDDTGRFWPGDLVVYRCEDCLDRWDIIVPDDADGGDGRPDW' A
#
# COMPACT_ATOMS: atom_id res chain seq x y z
N MET A 1 -16.28 -6.68 18.24
CA MET A 1 -15.89 -5.45 17.54
C MET A 1 -15.00 -5.93 16.43
N THR A 2 -15.55 -6.09 15.23
CA THR A 2 -14.85 -6.79 14.15
C THR A 2 -13.81 -5.84 13.59
N ASP A 3 -12.56 -6.13 13.94
CA ASP A 3 -11.32 -5.58 13.46
C ASP A 3 -11.27 -5.76 11.93
N HIS A 4 -11.83 -4.82 11.14
CA HIS A 4 -11.64 -4.84 9.70
C HIS A 4 -10.31 -4.12 9.44
N GLU A 5 -9.30 -4.88 9.02
CA GLU A 5 -8.15 -4.33 8.34
C GLU A 5 -8.67 -3.49 7.15
N PRO A 6 -8.04 -2.33 6.86
CA PRO A 6 -8.40 -1.57 5.68
C PRO A 6 -8.19 -2.47 4.48
N THR A 7 -9.28 -2.75 3.80
CA THR A 7 -9.34 -3.65 2.68
C THR A 7 -10.03 -2.91 1.56
N ASP A 8 -9.56 -3.10 0.34
CA ASP A 8 -10.24 -2.54 -0.83
C ASP A 8 -11.66 -3.09 -0.96
N ALA A 9 -12.42 -2.61 -1.95
CA ALA A 9 -13.78 -3.08 -2.22
C ALA A 9 -13.90 -4.60 -2.47
N SER A 10 -12.78 -5.29 -2.73
CA SER A 10 -12.71 -6.75 -2.91
C SER A 10 -12.35 -7.50 -1.63
N GLY A 11 -12.06 -6.81 -0.52
CA GLY A 11 -11.64 -7.40 0.73
C GLY A 11 -10.13 -7.69 0.80
N VAL A 12 -9.32 -7.15 -0.11
CA VAL A 12 -7.85 -7.33 -0.12
C VAL A 12 -7.20 -6.23 0.72
N PRO A 13 -6.24 -6.53 1.61
CA PRO A 13 -5.60 -5.50 2.42
C PRO A 13 -5.01 -4.37 1.57
N LEU A 14 -5.28 -3.11 1.95
CA LEU A 14 -4.78 -1.92 1.24
C LEU A 14 -3.25 -1.83 1.28
N VAL A 15 -2.62 -2.41 2.31
CA VAL A 15 -1.16 -2.47 2.48
C VAL A 15 -0.74 -3.92 2.64
N THR A 16 0.20 -4.36 1.81
CA THR A 16 0.76 -5.71 1.84
C THR A 16 2.22 -5.66 2.28
N GLU A 17 2.75 -6.73 2.88
CA GLU A 17 4.16 -6.76 3.29
C GLU A 17 5.15 -6.62 2.11
N ARG A 18 4.71 -6.95 0.89
CA ARG A 18 5.56 -7.00 -0.31
C ARG A 18 4.83 -6.50 -1.54
N ILE A 19 5.53 -5.72 -2.36
CA ILE A 19 5.07 -5.29 -3.69
C ILE A 19 6.12 -5.64 -4.75
N THR A 20 5.72 -5.59 -6.01
CA THR A 20 6.66 -5.61 -7.14
C THR A 20 7.31 -4.23 -7.28
N CYS A 21 8.64 -4.19 -7.31
CA CYS A 21 9.38 -2.95 -7.56
C CYS A 21 9.11 -2.46 -9.00
N ILE A 22 8.68 -1.21 -9.13
CA ILE A 22 8.33 -0.63 -10.44
C ILE A 22 9.56 -0.37 -11.33
N ASP A 23 10.74 -0.15 -10.75
CA ASP A 23 11.95 0.14 -11.52
C ASP A 23 12.66 -1.13 -12.03
N CYS A 24 12.75 -2.19 -11.22
CA CYS A 24 13.52 -3.38 -11.57
C CYS A 24 12.70 -4.68 -11.68
N GLY A 25 11.43 -4.67 -11.27
CA GLY A 25 10.57 -5.86 -11.23
C GLY A 25 10.85 -6.83 -10.08
N GLY A 26 11.88 -6.57 -9.26
CA GLY A 26 12.23 -7.35 -8.06
C GLY A 26 11.24 -7.19 -6.90
N VAL A 27 11.54 -7.80 -5.75
CA VAL A 27 10.67 -7.72 -4.57
C VAL A 27 11.02 -6.48 -3.74
N ALA A 28 10.02 -5.66 -3.40
CA ALA A 28 10.15 -4.59 -2.44
C ALA A 28 9.36 -4.87 -1.17
N HIS A 29 10.02 -4.68 -0.02
CA HIS A 29 9.49 -5.01 1.30
C HIS A 29 9.03 -3.75 2.03
N LEU A 30 7.91 -3.87 2.74
CA LEU A 30 7.37 -2.81 3.57
C LEU A 30 8.33 -2.48 4.72
N MET A 31 8.67 -1.20 4.84
CA MET A 31 9.55 -0.66 5.89
C MET A 31 8.75 0.06 6.99
N SER A 32 7.58 0.59 6.65
CA SER A 32 6.69 1.25 7.60
C SER A 32 6.03 0.24 8.55
N ARG A 33 5.73 0.70 9.77
CA ARG A 33 4.93 -0.06 10.73
C ARG A 33 3.54 0.57 10.84
N PRO A 34 2.50 -0.24 11.12
CA PRO A 34 1.19 0.29 11.45
C PRO A 34 1.24 1.14 12.73
N ASP A 35 0.19 1.91 12.95
CA ASP A 35 0.00 2.71 14.16
C ASP A 35 -0.30 1.82 15.40
N ASP A 36 -0.57 2.46 16.54
CA ASP A 36 -0.90 1.77 17.80
C ASP A 36 -2.21 0.95 17.73
N THR A 37 -3.04 1.17 16.70
CA THR A 37 -4.24 0.36 16.45
C THR A 37 -3.92 -0.93 15.67
N GLY A 38 -2.68 -1.08 15.21
CA GLY A 38 -2.24 -2.21 14.40
C GLY A 38 -2.65 -2.09 12.94
N ARG A 39 -3.05 -0.90 12.45
CA ARG A 39 -3.49 -0.67 11.07
C ARG A 39 -2.70 0.44 10.37
N PHE A 40 -2.82 0.45 9.05
CA PHE A 40 -2.61 1.63 8.22
C PHE A 40 -3.97 2.25 7.89
N TRP A 41 -4.05 3.53 7.59
CA TRP A 41 -5.29 4.21 7.23
C TRP A 41 -5.18 4.83 5.84
N PRO A 42 -6.29 5.00 5.10
CA PRO A 42 -6.31 5.84 3.92
C PRO A 42 -5.64 7.21 4.17
N GLY A 43 -4.75 7.60 3.27
CA GLY A 43 -3.92 8.80 3.38
C GLY A 43 -2.59 8.62 4.11
N ASP A 44 -2.35 7.49 4.78
CA ASP A 44 -1.05 7.21 5.39
C ASP A 44 0.04 7.08 4.33
N LEU A 45 1.26 7.54 4.66
CA LEU A 45 2.44 7.32 3.83
C LEU A 45 3.17 6.06 4.27
N VAL A 46 3.21 5.05 3.40
CA VAL A 46 3.99 3.83 3.61
C VAL A 46 5.23 3.80 2.73
N VAL A 47 6.32 3.25 3.26
CA VAL A 47 7.60 3.17 2.57
C VAL A 47 7.94 1.72 2.28
N TYR A 48 8.33 1.44 1.05
CA TYR A 48 8.88 0.15 0.63
C TYR A 48 10.32 0.30 0.17
N ARG A 49 11.12 -0.77 0.29
CA ARG A 49 12.48 -0.83 -0.25
C ARG A 49 12.73 -2.13 -1.00
N CYS A 50 13.26 -2.02 -2.22
CA CYS A 50 13.62 -3.18 -3.03
C CYS A 50 14.85 -3.91 -2.46
N GLU A 51 14.84 -5.24 -2.45
CA GLU A 51 16.00 -6.04 -2.04
C GLU A 51 17.09 -6.12 -3.14
N ASP A 52 16.71 -5.94 -4.40
CA ASP A 52 17.59 -6.10 -5.56
C ASP A 52 18.27 -4.79 -5.96
N CYS A 53 17.49 -3.74 -6.27
CA CYS A 53 18.02 -2.44 -6.72
C CYS A 53 18.23 -1.43 -5.58
N LEU A 54 17.71 -1.72 -4.38
CA LEU A 54 17.76 -0.85 -3.19
C LEU A 54 16.97 0.46 -3.29
N ASP A 55 16.21 0.66 -4.37
CA ASP A 55 15.33 1.82 -4.52
C ASP A 55 14.22 1.82 -3.48
N ARG A 56 13.75 3.04 -3.19
CA ARG A 56 12.73 3.34 -2.18
C ARG A 56 11.47 3.85 -2.86
N TRP A 57 10.33 3.39 -2.36
CA TRP A 57 9.00 3.79 -2.83
C TRP A 57 8.19 4.37 -1.67
N ASP A 58 7.67 5.58 -1.87
CA ASP A 58 6.81 6.31 -0.94
C ASP A 58 5.40 6.29 -1.52
N ILE A 59 4.49 5.52 -0.91
CA ILE A 59 3.14 5.25 -1.43
C ILE A 59 2.11 5.73 -0.41
N ILE A 60 1.12 6.46 -0.89
CA ILE A 60 -0.04 6.85 -0.09
C ILE A 60 -1.05 5.70 -0.12
N VAL A 61 -1.54 5.29 1.06
CA VAL A 61 -2.63 4.31 1.17
C VAL A 61 -3.89 4.92 0.54
N PRO A 62 -4.50 4.27 -0.46
CA PRO A 62 -5.67 4.81 -1.14
C PRO A 62 -6.90 4.83 -0.22
N ASP A 63 -7.89 5.65 -0.55
CA ASP A 63 -9.22 5.59 0.08
C ASP A 63 -10.10 4.55 -0.62
N ASP A 64 -11.08 4.00 0.09
CA ASP A 64 -11.97 2.94 -0.42
C ASP A 64 -12.78 3.40 -1.66
N ALA A 65 -12.90 4.71 -1.86
CA ALA A 65 -13.53 5.33 -3.01
C ALA A 65 -12.67 5.36 -4.28
N ASP A 66 -11.36 5.13 -4.17
CA ASP A 66 -10.40 5.19 -5.29
C ASP A 66 -10.42 3.92 -6.16
N GLY A 67 -11.37 3.00 -5.94
CA GLY A 67 -11.71 1.89 -6.85
C GLY A 67 -12.35 2.35 -8.18
N GLY A 68 -12.18 3.61 -8.56
CA GLY A 68 -12.57 4.13 -9.86
C GLY A 68 -11.63 3.60 -10.94
N ASP A 69 -12.19 2.80 -11.87
CA ASP A 69 -11.60 2.45 -13.18
C ASP A 69 -10.75 3.61 -13.66
N GLY A 70 -9.41 3.49 -13.58
CA GLY A 70 -8.41 4.57 -13.60
C GLY A 70 -8.40 5.45 -14.86
N ARG A 71 -9.53 6.08 -15.14
CA ARG A 71 -9.79 6.98 -16.23
C ARG A 71 -9.58 8.38 -15.69
N PRO A 72 -8.57 9.10 -16.19
CA PRO A 72 -8.51 10.51 -15.89
C PRO A 72 -9.76 11.23 -16.42
N ASP A 73 -10.24 12.20 -15.65
CA ASP A 73 -11.13 13.26 -16.12
C ASP A 73 -10.32 14.33 -16.89
N TRP A 74 -9.66 13.92 -17.99
CA TRP A 74 -9.11 14.87 -18.98
C TRP A 74 -9.25 14.35 -20.41
#